data_AF-A0A7L3FSX8-F1
#
_entry.id   AF-A0A7L3FSX8-F1
#
_cell.length_a   1.000
_cell.length_b   1.000
_cell.length_c   1.000
_cell.angle_alpha   90.00
_cell.angle_beta   90.00
_cell.angle_gamma   90.00
#
_symmetry.space_group_name_H-M   'P 1'
#
loop_
_entity.id
_entity.type
_entity.pdbx_description
1 polymer ?
#
loop_
_entity_poly.entity_id
_entity_poly.type
_entity_poly.pdbx_seq_one_letter_code
_entity_poly.pdbx_strand_id
1 'polypeptide(L)' 'MGGWEMIQTIGDTSATYRFTSRYILKAGQTVTTWAADAGVAASPPTDLIWKNQNSWGTGEDVKVILKNSQGE' A
#
# COMPACT_ATOMS: atom_id res chain seq x y z
N MET A 1 -5.50 6.32 9.31
CA MET A 1 -4.11 6.28 8.81
C MET A 1 -3.85 7.46 7.87
N GLY A 2 -4.33 8.65 8.22
CA GLY A 2 -4.15 9.82 7.38
C GLY A 2 -2.67 10.18 7.26
N GLY A 3 -2.13 10.22 6.04
CA GLY A 3 -0.74 10.58 5.79
C GLY A 3 0.29 9.52 6.17
N TRP A 4 -0.13 8.30 6.50
CA TRP A 4 0.76 7.15 6.68
C TRP A 4 1.35 6.71 5.34
N GLU A 5 2.49 6.03 5.38
CA GLU A 5 3.21 5.56 4.21
C GLU A 5 3.51 4.06 4.32
N MET A 6 3.21 3.31 3.26
CA MET A 6 3.63 1.93 3.10
C MET A 6 4.78 1.89 2.10
N ILE A 7 5.94 1.42 2.54
CA ILE A 7 7.14 1.31 1.73
C ILE A 7 7.36 -0.17 1.44
N GLN A 8 7.41 -0.52 0.17
CA GLN A 8 7.80 -1.83 -0.31
C GLN A 8 9.23 -1.76 -0.84
N THR A 9 10.07 -2.73 -0.48
CA THR A 9 11.42 -2.91 -1.02
C THR A 9 11.56 -4.33 -1.57
N ILE A 10 12.03 -4.44 -2.81
CA ILE A 10 12.29 -5.70 -3.53
C ILE A 10 13.70 -5.59 -4.11
N GLY A 11 14.63 -6.43 -3.63
CA GLY A 11 16.06 -6.22 -3.87
C GLY A 11 16.48 -4.81 -3.43
N ASP A 12 17.02 -4.04 -4.37
CA ASP A 12 17.47 -2.65 -4.14
C ASP A 12 16.41 -1.59 -4.52
N THR A 13 15.26 -2.01 -5.05
CA THR A 13 14.22 -1.09 -5.52
C THR A 13 13.16 -0.89 -4.45
N SER A 14 12.85 0.37 -4.13
CA SER A 14 11.77 0.71 -3.19
C SER A 14 10.68 1.56 -3.84
N ALA A 15 9.44 1.33 -3.44
CA ALA A 15 8.28 2.10 -3.83
C ALA A 15 7.46 2.50 -2.60
N THR A 16 6.90 3.70 -2.60
CA THR A 16 6.08 4.23 -1.49
C THR A 16 4.64 4.47 -1.91
N TYR A 17 3.71 3.90 -1.15
CA TYR A 17 2.28 4.21 -1.22
C TYR A 17 1.89 5.11 -0.05
N ARG A 18 1.23 6.23 -0.33
CA ARG A 18 0.78 7.16 0.72
C ARG A 18 -0.73 7.12 0.87
N PHE A 19 -1.20 6.82 2.09
CA PHE A 19 -2.62 6.89 2.42
C PHE A 19 -3.10 8.34 2.40
N THR A 20 -4.30 8.57 1.85
CA THR A 20 -4.88 9.91 1.80
C THR A 20 -5.06 10.47 3.20
N SER A 21 -4.98 11.80 3.36
CA SER A 21 -5.04 12.46 4.68
C SER A 21 -6.31 12.15 5.47
N ARG A 22 -7.41 11.80 4.81
CA ARG A 22 -8.70 11.47 5.44
C ARG A 22 -8.96 9.96 5.59
N TYR A 23 -8.00 9.11 5.24
CA TYR A 23 -8.20 7.67 5.28
C TYR A 23 -8.28 7.15 6.72
N ILE A 24 -9.35 6.39 7.03
CA ILE A 24 -9.63 5.78 8.33
C ILE A 24 -9.75 4.27 8.17
N LEU A 25 -8.88 3.53 8.84
CA LEU A 25 -9.04 2.08 9.04
C LEU A 25 -9.76 1.87 10.37
N LYS A 26 -10.96 1.29 10.34
CA LYS A 26 -11.75 1.03 11.56
C LYS A 26 -11.20 -0.18 12.31
N ALA A 27 -11.49 -0.25 13.61
CA ALA A 27 -11.12 -1.39 14.44
C ALA A 27 -11.64 -2.72 13.87
N GLY A 28 -10.77 -3.73 13.82
CA GLY A 28 -11.10 -5.06 13.29
C GLY A 28 -11.34 -5.11 11.77
N GLN A 29 -11.11 -4.03 11.03
CA GLN A 29 -11.23 -4.01 9.57
C GLN A 29 -9.86 -4.16 8.90
N THR A 30 -9.88 -4.60 7.65
CA THR A 30 -8.71 -4.73 6.79
C THR A 30 -8.79 -3.77 5.62
N VAL A 31 -7.61 -3.46 5.06
CA VAL A 31 -7.46 -2.76 3.80
C VAL A 31 -6.45 -3.50 2.95
N THR A 32 -6.76 -3.65 1.67
CA THR A 32 -5.86 -4.21 0.67
C THR A 32 -5.46 -3.11 -0.31
N THR A 33 -4.16 -2.90 -0.47
CA THR A 33 -3.61 -2.04 -1.52
C THR A 33 -3.17 -2.92 -2.68
N TRP A 34 -3.93 -2.87 -3.76
CA TRP A 34 -3.70 -3.64 -4.98
C TRP A 34 -2.75 -2.93 -5.94
N ALA A 35 -1.96 -3.70 -6.69
CA ALA A 35 -1.19 -3.18 -7.81
C ALA A 35 -2.12 -2.68 -8.93
N ALA A 36 -1.64 -1.77 -9.78
CA ALA A 36 -2.41 -1.14 -10.85
C ALA A 36 -2.94 -2.14 -11.90
N ASP A 37 -2.20 -3.22 -12.14
CA ASP A 37 -2.47 -4.28 -13.10
C ASP A 37 -3.20 -5.49 -12.48
N ALA A 38 -3.60 -5.42 -11.22
CA ALA A 38 -4.27 -6.53 -10.53
C ALA A 38 -5.67 -6.86 -11.08
N GLY A 39 -6.24 -6.01 -11.94
CA GLY A 39 -7.58 -6.19 -12.51
C GLY A 39 -8.72 -6.00 -11.50
N VAL A 40 -8.44 -5.49 -10.30
CA VAL A 40 -9.41 -5.23 -9.24
C VAL A 40 -9.90 -3.78 -9.33
N ALA A 41 -11.21 -3.57 -9.22
CA ALA A 41 -11.78 -2.23 -9.14
C ALA A 41 -11.56 -1.63 -7.74
N ALA A 42 -11.20 -0.34 -7.66
CA ALA A 42 -11.09 0.35 -6.38
C ALA A 42 -12.46 0.39 -5.66
N SER A 43 -12.47 0.01 -4.39
CA SER A 43 -13.65 0.08 -3.51
C SER A 43 -13.24 0.61 -2.13
N PRO A 44 -12.95 1.92 -2.00
CA PRO A 44 -12.57 2.49 -0.70
C PRO A 44 -13.69 2.34 0.34
N PRO A 45 -13.36 2.04 1.62
CA PRO A 45 -12.01 2.06 2.18
C PRO A 45 -11.27 0.71 2.11
N THR A 46 -11.90 -0.38 1.69
CA THR A 46 -11.34 -1.75 1.80
C THR A 46 -10.34 -2.08 0.70
N ASP A 47 -10.56 -1.58 -0.51
CA ASP A 47 -9.76 -1.91 -1.69
C ASP A 47 -9.23 -0.63 -2.33
N LEU A 48 -7.92 -0.45 -2.22
CA LEU A 48 -7.19 0.71 -2.75
C LEU A 48 -6.32 0.27 -3.93
N ILE A 49 -6.08 1.19 -4.88
CA ILE A 49 -5.23 0.92 -6.05
C ILE A 49 -3.97 1.76 -5.96
N TRP A 50 -2.81 1.10 -6.04
CA TRP A 50 -1.51 1.73 -6.19
C TRP A 50 -1.25 2.04 -7.66
N LYS A 51 -1.86 3.12 -8.15
CA LYS A 51 -1.95 3.46 -9.58
C LYS A 51 -0.64 3.46 -10.37
N ASN A 52 0.48 3.73 -9.71
CA ASN A 52 1.80 3.85 -10.36
C ASN A 52 2.70 2.64 -10.07
N GLN A 53 2.17 1.54 -9.55
CA GLN A 53 2.93 0.34 -9.25
C GLN A 53 2.23 -0.88 -9.82
N ASN A 54 2.93 -1.60 -10.71
CA ASN A 54 2.48 -2.87 -11.24
C ASN A 54 2.88 -4.01 -10.29
N SER A 55 2.31 -5.19 -10.54
CA SER A 55 2.64 -6.41 -9.82
C SER A 55 4.13 -6.72 -9.94
N TRP A 56 4.71 -7.25 -8.86
CA TRP A 56 6.14 -7.51 -8.73
C TRP A 56 6.50 -8.99 -8.94
N GLY A 57 5.58 -9.78 -9.49
CA GLY A 57 5.79 -11.21 -9.72
C GLY A 57 5.94 -12.02 -8.43
N THR A 58 6.61 -13.16 -8.53
CA THR A 58 6.79 -14.15 -7.45
C THR A 58 8.24 -14.58 -7.35
N GLY A 59 8.69 -14.96 -6.14
CA GLY A 59 10.02 -15.57 -5.93
C GLY A 59 11.12 -14.63 -5.46
N GLU A 60 10.83 -13.33 -5.33
CA GLU A 60 11.72 -12.34 -4.75
C GLU A 60 11.41 -12.12 -3.26
N ASP A 61 12.44 -11.82 -2.47
CA ASP A 61 12.26 -11.38 -1.08
C ASP A 61 11.67 -9.97 -1.05
N VAL A 62 10.53 -9.84 -0.39
CA VAL A 62 9.80 -8.57 -0.27
C VAL A 62 9.82 -8.10 1.17
N LYS A 63 10.31 -6.87 1.38
CA LYS A 63 10.20 -6.17 2.66
C LYS A 63 9.11 -5.11 2.57
N VAL A 64 8.20 -5.08 3.54
CA VAL A 64 7.19 -4.03 3.66
C VAL A 64 7.33 -3.34 5.01
N ILE A 65 7.39 -2.02 4.99
CA ILE A 65 7.44 -1.16 6.18
C ILE A 65 6.21 -0.26 6.14
N LEU A 66 5.47 -0.18 7.26
CA LEU A 66 4.39 0.77 7.43
C LEU A 66 4.85 1.86 8.39
N LYS A 67 4.87 3.11 7.93
CA LYS A 67 5.23 4.28 8.72
C LYS A 67 4.04 5.14 9.05
N ASN A 68 4.00 5.65 10.26
CA ASN A 68 2.99 6.63 10.65
C ASN A 68 3.28 8.01 10.02
N SER A 69 2.39 8.99 10.23
CA SER A 69 2.56 10.34 9.67
C SER A 69 3.76 11.13 10.20
N GLN A 70 4.42 10.63 11.25
CA GLN A 70 5.65 11.19 11.83
C GLN A 70 6.91 10.44 11.36
N GLY A 71 6.74 9.33 10.63
CA GLY A 71 7.83 8.56 10.04
C GLY A 71 8.38 7.42 10.91
N GLU A 72 7.74 7.15 12.05
CA GLU A 72 8.02 5.97 12.90
C GLU A 72 7.52 4.68 12.22
#